data_AF-A0A8J6LRW9-F1
#
_entry.id   AF-A0A8J6LRW9-F1
#
_cell.length_a   1.000
_cell.length_b   1.000
_cell.length_c   1.000
_cell.angle_alpha   90.00
_cell.angle_beta   90.00
_cell.angle_gamma   90.00
#
_symmetry.space_group_name_H-M   'P 1'
#
loop_
_entity.id
_entity.type
_entity.pdbx_description
1 polymer ?
#
loop_
_entity_poly.entity_id
_entity_poly.type
_entity_poly.pdbx_seq_one_letter_code
_entity_poly.pdbx_strand_id
1 'polypeptide(L)'
;NAVEHGESRPVDVTLTAAVGAAAITVRDRGIGLKPDEDRLVFNRFWRADPSRARQTGGTGLGLSISLEDARLHGGWLEAWGAPGRGAQFRLTVPLRAGDRLLSSPLRLMPDEAETESTPLDESAVEVGRV
;
A
#
# COMPACT_ATOMS: atom_id res chain seq x y z
N ASN A 1 -12.73 3.20 2.27
CA ASN A 1 -11.50 2.67 1.64
C ASN A 1 -11.19 1.22 2.02
N ALA A 2 -10.32 0.91 3.00
CA ALA A 2 -9.87 -0.48 3.22
C ALA A 2 -11.03 -1.46 3.52
N VAL A 3 -11.97 -1.08 4.39
CA VAL A 3 -13.16 -1.90 4.70
C VAL A 3 -14.09 -2.07 3.49
N GLU A 4 -14.21 -1.04 2.67
CA GLU A 4 -15.10 -0.97 1.51
C GLU A 4 -14.56 -1.77 0.32
N HIS A 5 -13.23 -1.80 0.14
CA HIS A 5 -12.56 -2.50 -0.95
C HIS A 5 -12.04 -3.89 -0.55
N GLY A 6 -11.93 -4.17 0.75
CA GLY A 6 -11.41 -5.43 1.31
C GLY A 6 -12.33 -6.64 1.18
N GLU A 7 -13.44 -6.54 0.45
CA GLU A 7 -14.40 -7.65 0.21
C GLU A 7 -14.90 -8.34 1.49
N SER A 8 -15.18 -7.56 2.55
CA SER A 8 -15.56 -8.05 3.88
C SER A 8 -14.49 -8.92 4.58
N ARG A 9 -13.27 -8.98 4.04
CA ARG A 9 -12.14 -9.63 4.70
C ARG A 9 -11.54 -8.71 5.77
N PRO A 10 -10.81 -9.26 6.75
CA PRO A 10 -10.15 -8.45 7.78
C PRO A 10 -9.20 -7.41 7.19
N VAL A 11 -9.22 -6.22 7.79
CA VAL A 11 -8.25 -5.15 7.56
C VAL A 11 -7.20 -5.22 8.65
N ASP A 12 -5.93 -5.33 8.27
CA ASP A 12 -4.84 -5.27 9.24
C ASP A 12 -4.32 -3.84 9.37
N VAL A 13 -4.04 -3.43 10.59
CA VAL A 13 -3.41 -2.14 10.89
C VAL A 13 -2.20 -2.39 11.76
N THR A 14 -1.02 -2.00 11.28
CA THR A 14 0.24 -2.12 12.03
C THR A 14 0.79 -0.74 12.30
N LEU A 15 1.27 -0.50 13.52
CA LEU A 15 1.90 0.74 13.95
C LEU A 15 3.27 0.42 14.54
N THR A 16 4.30 1.14 14.11
CA THR A 16 5.64 1.07 14.70
C THR A 16 6.22 2.47 14.77
N ALA A 17 6.96 2.75 15.85
CA ALA A 17 7.79 3.95 15.97
C ALA A 17 9.25 3.56 16.18
N ALA A 18 10.13 4.00 15.28
CA ALA A 18 11.57 3.78 15.39
C ALA A 18 12.33 4.82 14.57
N VAL A 19 13.60 5.05 14.92
CA VAL A 19 14.53 5.91 14.14
C VAL A 19 13.96 7.32 13.87
N GLY A 20 13.23 7.89 14.84
CA GLY A 20 12.67 9.24 14.73
C GLY A 20 11.36 9.35 13.93
N ALA A 21 10.80 8.23 13.45
CA ALA A 21 9.56 8.21 12.68
C ALA A 21 8.52 7.28 13.33
N ALA A 22 7.23 7.62 13.16
CA ALA A 22 6.12 6.70 13.33
C ALA A 22 5.61 6.29 11.94
N ALA A 23 5.34 5.01 11.74
CA ALA A 23 4.65 4.53 10.55
C ALA A 23 3.44 3.68 10.90
N ILE A 24 2.41 3.82 10.09
CA ILE A 24 1.18 3.04 10.12
C ILE A 24 1.01 2.40 8.75
N THR A 25 0.75 1.09 8.72
CA THR A 25 0.23 0.43 7.52
C THR A 25 -1.25 0.10 7.70
N VAL A 26 -2.03 0.29 6.64
CA VAL A 26 -3.42 -0.18 6.54
C VAL A 26 -3.49 -1.13 5.35
N ARG A 27 -3.80 -2.39 5.64
CA ARG A 27 -3.78 -3.51 4.69
C ARG A 27 -5.19 -4.05 4.49
N ASP A 28 -5.67 -4.03 3.26
CA ASP A 28 -6.84 -4.80 2.86
C ASP A 28 -6.41 -6.05 2.07
N ARG A 29 -7.33 -7.02 2.00
CA ARG A 29 -7.17 -8.27 1.24
C ARG A 29 -8.16 -8.36 0.08
N GLY A 30 -8.54 -7.21 -0.47
CA GLY A 30 -9.58 -7.11 -1.50
C GLY A 30 -9.07 -7.33 -2.92
N ILE A 31 -9.73 -6.66 -3.86
CA ILE A 31 -9.42 -6.72 -5.30
C ILE A 31 -7.99 -6.25 -5.65
N GLY A 32 -7.39 -5.43 -4.79
CA GLY A 32 -6.08 -4.82 -4.99
C GLY A 32 -6.06 -3.75 -6.09
N LEU A 33 -4.86 -3.47 -6.60
CA LEU A 33 -4.57 -2.43 -7.58
C LEU A 33 -3.97 -3.06 -8.83
N LYS A 34 -4.33 -2.57 -10.01
CA LYS A 34 -3.66 -2.94 -11.27
C LYS A 34 -2.28 -2.28 -11.35
N PRO A 35 -1.41 -2.76 -12.27
CA PRO A 35 -0.13 -2.10 -12.52
C PRO A 35 -0.33 -0.59 -12.74
N ASP A 36 0.56 0.21 -12.13
CA ASP A 36 0.58 1.67 -12.15
C ASP A 36 -0.59 2.39 -11.44
N GLU A 37 -1.60 1.67 -10.94
CA GLU A 37 -2.70 2.30 -10.18
C GLU A 37 -2.26 2.76 -8.78
N ASP A 38 -1.18 2.21 -8.22
CA ASP A 38 -0.57 2.62 -6.94
C ASP A 38 -0.18 4.11 -6.93
N ARG A 39 0.12 4.69 -8.09
CA ARG A 39 0.39 6.12 -8.24
C ARG A 39 -0.89 6.93 -8.45
N LEU A 40 -1.87 6.35 -9.14
CA LEU A 40 -3.10 7.02 -9.52
C LEU A 40 -4.11 7.11 -8.37
N VAL A 41 -4.03 6.22 -7.39
CA VAL A 41 -4.99 6.16 -6.25
C VAL A 41 -5.06 7.44 -5.42
N PHE A 42 -4.02 8.28 -5.49
CA PHE A 42 -3.97 9.57 -4.80
C PHE A 42 -4.56 10.73 -5.63
N ASN A 43 -4.89 10.51 -6.90
CA ASN A 43 -5.50 11.54 -7.73
C ASN A 43 -6.93 11.83 -7.23
N ARG A 44 -7.29 13.11 -7.21
CA ARG A 44 -8.64 13.54 -6.85
C ARG A 44 -9.65 12.90 -7.79
N PHE A 45 -10.75 12.39 -7.24
CA PHE A 45 -11.84 11.74 -7.97
C PHE A 45 -11.47 10.41 -8.65
N TRP A 46 -10.25 9.91 -8.46
CA TRP A 46 -9.85 8.63 -9.03
C TRP A 46 -10.54 7.46 -8.30
N ARG A 47 -10.89 6.41 -9.07
CA ARG A 47 -11.52 5.18 -8.58
C ARG A 47 -11.04 4.00 -9.43
N ALA A 48 -10.68 2.89 -8.77
CA ALA A 48 -10.22 1.66 -9.44
C ALA A 48 -11.30 1.00 -10.33
N ASP A 49 -12.57 1.13 -9.97
CA ASP A 49 -13.70 0.64 -10.75
C ASP A 49 -14.89 1.63 -10.72
N PRO A 50 -15.10 2.40 -11.80
CA PRO A 50 -16.23 3.33 -11.92
C PRO A 50 -17.61 2.66 -11.87
N SER A 51 -17.73 1.36 -12.17
CA SER A 51 -19.02 0.66 -12.18
C SER A 51 -19.56 0.43 -10.76
N ARG A 52 -18.66 0.20 -9.78
CA ARG A 52 -18.97 0.14 -8.34
C ARG A 52 -19.18 1.51 -7.71
N ALA A 53 -19.01 2.60 -8.46
CA ALA A 53 -19.06 3.96 -7.92
C ALA A 53 -20.41 4.32 -7.27
N ARG A 54 -21.50 3.81 -7.85
CA ARG A 54 -22.86 4.03 -7.37
C ARG A 54 -23.22 3.24 -6.10
N GLN A 55 -22.51 2.15 -5.81
CA GLN A 55 -22.82 1.26 -4.69
C GLN A 55 -22.04 1.62 -3.42
N THR A 56 -20.90 2.30 -3.56
CA THR A 56 -19.90 2.43 -2.50
C THR A 56 -19.80 3.85 -1.90
N GLY A 57 -20.47 4.85 -2.49
CA GLY A 57 -20.77 6.12 -1.80
C GLY A 57 -19.62 7.11 -1.57
N GLY A 58 -18.43 6.88 -2.13
CA GLY A 58 -17.29 7.81 -2.03
C GLY A 58 -17.17 8.82 -3.18
N THR A 59 -16.69 10.04 -2.89
CA THR A 59 -16.36 11.09 -3.90
C THR A 59 -15.01 10.88 -4.58
N GLY A 60 -14.20 9.92 -4.13
CA GLY A 60 -12.82 9.72 -4.60
C GLY A 60 -11.85 10.79 -4.09
N LEU A 61 -12.19 11.53 -3.03
CA LEU A 61 -11.32 12.56 -2.46
C LEU A 61 -10.47 12.06 -1.29
N GLY A 62 -10.85 10.96 -0.63
CA GLY A 62 -10.24 10.52 0.64
C GLY A 62 -8.72 10.40 0.59
N LEU A 63 -8.18 9.62 -0.37
CA LEU A 63 -6.72 9.42 -0.48
C LEU A 63 -5.98 10.68 -0.88
N SER A 64 -6.58 11.54 -1.72
CA SER A 64 -5.98 12.83 -2.09
C SER A 64 -5.87 13.79 -0.89
N ILE A 65 -6.86 13.77 0.00
CA ILE A 65 -6.84 14.53 1.26
C ILE A 65 -5.78 13.95 2.19
N SER A 66 -5.79 12.63 2.40
CA SER A 66 -4.79 11.97 3.24
C SER A 66 -3.36 12.20 2.79
N LEU A 67 -3.09 12.28 1.48
CA LEU A 67 -1.77 12.58 0.95
C LEU A 67 -1.34 14.02 1.28
N GLU A 68 -2.27 14.98 1.18
CA GLU A 68 -2.00 16.37 1.55
C GLU A 68 -1.78 16.50 3.06
N ASP A 69 -2.60 15.84 3.87
CA ASP A 69 -2.44 15.80 5.32
C ASP A 69 -1.08 15.21 5.71
N ALA A 70 -0.66 14.10 5.09
CA ALA A 70 0.66 13.52 5.31
C ALA A 70 1.77 14.53 5.01
N ARG A 71 1.68 15.24 3.88
CA ARG A 71 2.66 16.28 3.48
C ARG A 71 2.70 17.45 4.45
N LEU A 72 1.55 17.93 4.92
CA LEU A 72 1.46 19.01 5.91
C LEU A 72 2.14 18.64 7.23
N HIS A 73 2.17 17.35 7.57
CA HIS A 73 2.86 16.82 8.75
C HIS A 73 4.34 16.47 8.49
N GLY A 74 4.90 16.81 7.31
CA GLY A 74 6.27 16.44 6.93
C GLY A 74 6.45 14.94 6.66
N GLY A 75 5.34 14.24 6.42
CA GLY A 75 5.26 12.80 6.25
C GLY A 75 5.22 12.33 4.79
N TRP A 76 5.21 11.01 4.64
CA TRP A 76 5.04 10.30 3.38
C TRP A 76 3.77 9.46 3.45
N LEU A 77 3.02 9.42 2.35
CA LEU A 77 1.93 8.47 2.16
C LEU A 77 2.18 7.72 0.86
N GLU A 78 2.30 6.40 0.96
CA GLU A 78 2.66 5.52 -0.14
C GLU A 78 1.64 4.39 -0.24
N ALA A 79 1.49 3.82 -1.44
CA ALA A 79 0.61 2.70 -1.71
C ALA A 79 1.37 1.57 -2.41
N TRP A 80 0.96 0.35 -2.11
CA TRP A 80 1.28 -0.84 -2.86
C TRP A 80 -0.01 -1.63 -3.05
N GLY A 81 -0.11 -2.36 -4.15
CA GLY A 81 -1.20 -3.31 -4.36
C GLY A 81 -0.93 -4.19 -5.56
N ALA A 82 -1.60 -5.33 -5.60
CA ALA A 82 -1.55 -6.23 -6.74
C ALA A 82 -2.94 -6.85 -6.98
N PRO A 83 -3.33 -7.15 -8.22
CA PRO A 83 -4.66 -7.68 -8.51
C PRO A 83 -4.93 -8.98 -7.74
N GLY A 84 -6.06 -9.04 -7.06
CA GLY A 84 -6.48 -10.19 -6.23
C GLY A 84 -5.71 -10.35 -4.92
N ARG A 85 -4.70 -9.53 -4.64
CA ARG A 85 -3.86 -9.59 -3.43
C ARG A 85 -4.10 -8.40 -2.50
N GLY A 86 -5.14 -7.60 -2.72
CA GLY A 86 -5.44 -6.41 -1.92
C GLY A 86 -4.43 -5.27 -2.09
N ALA A 87 -4.57 -4.24 -1.26
CA ALA A 87 -3.68 -3.09 -1.22
C ALA A 87 -3.11 -2.85 0.19
N GLN A 88 -1.96 -2.17 0.27
CA GLN A 88 -1.36 -1.70 1.50
C GLN A 88 -1.01 -0.21 1.35
N PHE A 89 -1.47 0.59 2.30
CA PHE A 89 -1.14 2.01 2.39
C PHE A 89 -0.23 2.24 3.58
N ARG A 90 0.89 2.94 3.40
CA ARG A 90 1.85 3.25 4.46
C ARG A 90 1.92 4.76 4.67
N LEU A 91 1.48 5.22 5.84
CA LEU A 91 1.75 6.57 6.33
C LEU A 91 3.01 6.54 7.17
N THR A 92 3.95 7.44 6.91
CA THR A 92 5.14 7.67 7.75
C THR A 92 5.19 9.14 8.13
N VAL A 93 5.34 9.46 9.42
CA VAL A 93 5.42 10.84 9.93
C VAL A 93 6.59 10.98 10.91
N PRO A 94 7.25 12.14 10.98
CA PRO A 94 8.27 12.38 11.99
C PRO A 94 7.65 12.40 13.39
N LEU A 95 8.38 11.91 14.40
CA LEU A 95 7.90 11.91 15.79
C LEU A 95 7.84 13.31 16.41
N ARG A 96 8.56 14.27 15.82
CA ARG A 96 8.54 15.67 16.22
C ARG A 96 8.32 16.55 15.00
N ALA A 97 7.45 17.54 15.15
CA ALA A 97 7.19 18.50 14.08
C ALA A 97 8.48 19.24 13.68
N GLY A 98 8.75 19.30 12.37
CA GLY A 98 9.95 19.93 11.82
C GLY A 98 11.12 18.98 11.58
N ASP A 99 11.11 17.78 12.15
CA ASP A 99 12.14 16.77 11.88
C ASP A 99 11.99 16.20 10.46
N ARG A 100 13.13 15.84 9.84
CA ARG A 100 13.16 15.22 8.52
C ARG A 100 13.08 13.71 8.62
N LEU A 101 12.18 13.10 7.85
CA LEU A 101 12.14 11.65 7.67
C LEU A 101 13.36 11.15 6.88
N LEU A 102 14.00 10.11 7.40
CA LEU A 102 15.12 9.43 6.75
C LEU A 102 14.68 8.09 6.14
N SER A 103 13.83 7.36 6.86
CA SER A 103 13.28 6.07 6.43
C SER A 103 11.94 5.81 7.13
N SER A 104 11.21 4.81 6.63
CA SER A 104 10.02 4.29 7.30
C SER A 104 10.36 3.03 8.09
N PRO A 105 9.90 2.89 9.35
CA PRO A 105 10.11 1.70 10.16
C PRO A 105 9.20 0.51 9.79
N LEU A 106 8.20 0.72 8.92
CA LEU A 106 7.37 -0.36 8.38
C LEU A 106 7.66 -0.55 6.89
N ARG A 107 7.50 -1.76 6.35
CA ARG A 107 7.58 -2.03 4.91
C ARG A 107 6.32 -1.55 4.18
N LEU A 108 6.49 -1.13 2.92
CA LEU A 108 5.37 -0.76 2.05
C LEU A 108 4.74 -2.00 1.40
N MET A 109 5.56 -2.97 0.99
CA MET A 109 5.11 -4.24 0.47
C MET A 109 4.96 -5.25 1.64
N PRO A 110 3.84 -5.97 1.74
CA PRO A 110 3.67 -7.04 2.73
C PRO A 110 4.64 -8.20 2.47
N ASP A 111 5.06 -8.88 3.54
CA ASP A 111 6.04 -9.99 3.46
C ASP A 111 5.55 -11.14 2.57
N GLU A 112 4.26 -11.48 2.67
CA GLU A 112 3.58 -12.48 1.82
C GLU A 112 3.71 -12.17 0.33
N ALA A 113 3.93 -10.90 -0.03
CA ALA A 113 4.04 -10.49 -1.41
C ALA A 113 5.43 -10.70 -2.01
N GLU A 114 6.49 -10.63 -1.19
CA GLU A 114 7.88 -10.81 -1.62
C GLU A 114 8.20 -12.29 -1.91
N THR A 115 7.68 -13.21 -1.10
CA THR A 115 7.98 -14.66 -1.20
C THR A 115 7.52 -15.27 -2.54
N GLU A 116 6.52 -14.69 -3.19
CA GLU A 116 5.95 -15.19 -4.45
C GLU A 116 6.62 -14.62 -5.70
N SER A 117 7.57 -13.68 -5.54
CA SER A 117 8.28 -13.00 -6.65
C SER A 117 9.63 -13.64 -6.99
N THR A 118 10.01 -14.73 -6.32
CA THR A 118 11.19 -15.53 -6.69
C THR A 118 10.70 -16.72 -7.51
N PRO A 119 10.85 -16.74 -8.85
CA PRO A 119 10.82 -18.00 -9.55
C PRO A 119 12.06 -18.76 -9.06
N LEU A 120 11.86 -19.89 -8.38
CA LEU A 120 12.89 -20.90 -8.32
C LEU A 120 13.11 -21.34 -9.77
N ASP A 121 14.15 -20.83 -10.40
CA ASP A 121 14.66 -21.38 -11.64
C ASP A 121 15.28 -22.75 -11.33
N GLU A 122 14.42 -23.77 -11.24
CA GLU A 122 14.82 -25.17 -11.14
C GLU A 122 15.24 -25.75 -12.50
N SER A 123 15.46 -24.94 -13.54
CA SER A 123 15.88 -25.43 -14.86
C SER A 123 17.40 -25.45 -15.09
N ALA A 124 18.20 -25.02 -14.10
CA ALA A 124 19.67 -24.94 -14.24
C ALA A 124 20.47 -26.15 -13.71
N VAL A 125 19.85 -27.31 -13.42
CA VAL A 125 20.59 -28.55 -13.12
C VAL A 125 20.41 -29.58 -14.23
N GLU A 126 20.70 -29.17 -15.47
CA GLU A 126 21.12 -30.13 -16.50
C GLU A 126 22.65 -30.22 -16.45
N VAL A 127 23.18 -30.97 -15.49
CA VAL A 127 24.59 -31.39 -15.52
C VAL A 127 24.71 -32.46 -16.58
N GLY A 128 25.12 -32.03 -17.77
CA GLY A 128 25.41 -32.88 -18.91
C GLY A 128 26.52 -33.90 -18.65
N ARG A 129 26.23 -35.14 -19.08
CA ARG A 129 27.11 -36.20 -19.62
C ARG A 129 28.62 -36.16 -19.32
N VAL A 130 29.11 -37.31 -18.84
CA VAL A 130 29.91 -38.27 -19.65
C VAL A 130 29.62 -39.70 -19.19
#